data_AF-A0A395YGP9-F1
#
_entry.id   AF-A0A395YGP9-F1
#
_cell.length_a   1.000
_cell.length_b   1.000
_cell.length_c   1.000
_cell.angle_alpha   90.00
_cell.angle_beta   90.00
_cell.angle_gamma   90.00
#
_symmetry.space_group_name_H-M   'P 1'
#
loop_
_entity.id
_entity.type
_entity.pdbx_description
1 polymer ?
#
loop_
_entity_poly.entity_id
_entity_poly.type
_entity_poly.pdbx_seq_one_letter_code
_entity_poly.pdbx_strand_id
1 'polypeptide(L)'
;MRENRNAIYITMVIALMSLLLASLIEYCECISKKISHSDFIVNCFLGVFSGAMLALIIAVINYRVERKRFITERINFVDCLILELMPFNSLIFKGGNYSLEKEIEVIKTVYYFMRDYVHMKPNEFQPFFSTGKLVDKDEEIMLMIIELYTKIEKLNRLSDEYTFNIIHREQLENEINNLLTYLKKYKNSCYTNILGRKRDELQELVGIKYDHEEKMEF
;
A
#
# COMPACT_ATOMS: atom_id res chain seq x y z
N MET A 1 -6.27 -8.90 6.06
CA MET A 1 -6.52 -7.55 6.63
C MET A 1 -7.94 -7.29 7.10
N ARG A 2 -8.96 -7.49 6.24
CA ARG A 2 -10.39 -7.34 6.59
C ARG A 2 -10.80 -8.18 7.80
N GLU A 3 -10.38 -9.44 7.81
CA GLU A 3 -10.71 -10.42 8.85
C GLU A 3 -10.15 -9.98 10.21
N ASN A 4 -8.87 -9.61 10.27
CA ASN A 4 -8.26 -9.12 11.50
C ASN A 4 -8.90 -7.81 12.00
N ARG A 5 -9.25 -6.89 11.09
CA ARG A 5 -10.01 -5.67 11.47
C ARG A 5 -11.37 -6.02 12.08
N ASN A 6 -12.11 -6.93 11.45
CA ASN A 6 -13.41 -7.37 11.95
C ASN A 6 -13.27 -8.11 13.30
N ALA A 7 -12.23 -8.93 13.45
CA ALA A 7 -11.93 -9.62 14.70
C ALA A 7 -11.65 -8.62 15.84
N ILE A 8 -10.92 -7.54 15.59
CA ILE A 8 -10.71 -6.45 16.57
C ILE A 8 -12.07 -5.85 16.98
N TYR A 9 -12.95 -5.50 16.05
CA TYR A 9 -14.25 -4.92 16.38
C TYR A 9 -15.12 -5.86 17.22
N ILE A 10 -15.22 -7.13 16.80
CA ILE A 10 -16.06 -8.12 17.49
C ILE A 10 -15.53 -8.40 18.90
N THR A 11 -14.22 -8.64 19.04
CA THR A 11 -13.61 -8.93 20.35
C THR A 11 -13.67 -7.73 21.29
N MET A 12 -13.54 -6.50 20.78
CA MET A 12 -13.73 -5.28 21.57
C MET A 12 -15.17 -5.14 22.10
N VAL A 13 -16.19 -5.41 21.27
CA VAL A 13 -17.60 -5.39 21.69
C VAL A 13 -17.86 -6.45 22.76
N ILE A 14 -17.36 -7.67 22.57
CA ILE A 14 -17.52 -8.76 23.55
C ILE A 14 -16.85 -8.39 24.88
N ALA A 15 -15.64 -7.83 24.85
CA ALA A 15 -14.93 -7.39 26.05
C ALA A 15 -15.69 -6.28 26.79
N LEU A 16 -16.19 -5.27 26.07
CA LEU A 16 -16.98 -4.19 26.68
C LEU A 16 -18.29 -4.69 27.29
N MET A 17 -19.04 -5.52 26.55
CA MET A 17 -20.33 -6.04 27.03
C MET A 17 -20.17 -6.97 28.23
N SER A 18 -19.18 -7.86 28.21
CA SER A 18 -18.89 -8.75 29.34
C SER A 18 -18.48 -7.99 30.60
N LEU A 19 -17.63 -6.96 30.46
CA LEU A 19 -17.24 -6.12 31.59
C LEU A 19 -18.42 -5.29 32.14
N LEU A 20 -19.23 -4.70 31.25
CA LEU A 20 -20.42 -3.93 31.64
C LEU A 20 -21.45 -4.80 32.37
N LEU A 21 -21.74 -6.00 31.85
CA LEU A 21 -22.66 -6.95 32.48
C LEU A 21 -22.13 -7.44 33.82
N ALA A 22 -20.85 -7.79 33.92
CA ALA A 22 -20.22 -8.15 35.20
C ALA A 22 -20.35 -7.02 36.22
N SER A 23 -20.03 -5.78 35.81
CA SER A 23 -20.11 -4.62 36.69
C SER A 23 -21.54 -4.31 37.11
N LEU A 24 -22.52 -4.42 36.21
CA LEU A 24 -23.93 -4.19 36.54
C LEU A 24 -24.47 -5.21 37.54
N ILE A 25 -24.09 -6.49 37.40
CA ILE A 25 -24.54 -7.54 38.31
C ILE A 25 -23.86 -7.39 39.68
N GLU A 26 -22.57 -7.05 39.70
CA GLU A 26 -21.79 -6.89 40.95
C GLU A 26 -22.25 -5.66 41.76
N TYR A 27 -22.41 -4.51 41.10
CA TYR A 27 -22.61 -3.23 41.80
C TYR A 27 -24.07 -2.77 41.89
N CYS A 28 -25.02 -3.38 41.16
CA CYS A 28 -26.44 -3.04 41.26
C CYS A 28 -27.21 -4.05 42.12
N GLU A 29 -27.45 -3.72 43.39
CA GLU A 29 -28.15 -4.61 44.34
C GLU A 29 -29.52 -5.09 43.86
N CYS A 30 -30.29 -4.25 43.17
CA CYS A 30 -31.59 -4.60 42.61
C CYS A 30 -31.53 -5.72 41.57
N ILE A 31 -30.42 -5.81 40.84
CA ILE A 31 -30.18 -6.83 39.81
C ILE A 31 -29.56 -8.07 40.46
N SER A 32 -28.54 -7.87 41.30
CA SER A 32 -27.87 -8.94 42.05
C SER A 32 -28.86 -9.81 42.84
N LYS A 33 -29.76 -9.19 43.61
CA LYS A 33 -30.78 -9.90 44.41
C LYS A 33 -31.81 -10.69 43.59
N LYS A 34 -31.99 -10.36 42.30
CA LYS A 34 -32.91 -11.08 41.39
C LYS A 34 -32.25 -12.28 40.70
N ILE A 35 -30.93 -12.38 40.73
CA ILE A 35 -30.17 -13.41 40.04
C ILE A 35 -29.70 -14.45 41.05
N SER A 36 -30.10 -15.70 40.85
CA SER A 36 -29.55 -16.82 41.62
C SER A 36 -28.08 -17.02 41.26
N HIS A 37 -27.20 -17.15 42.26
CA HIS A 37 -25.75 -17.33 42.08
C HIS A 37 -25.05 -16.20 41.28
N SER A 38 -25.29 -14.94 41.66
CA SER A 38 -24.64 -13.75 41.07
C SER A 38 -23.12 -13.91 40.91
N ASP A 39 -22.43 -14.41 41.92
CA ASP A 39 -20.97 -14.49 41.96
C ASP A 39 -20.42 -15.47 40.91
N PHE A 40 -21.14 -16.57 40.65
CA PHE A 40 -20.76 -17.51 39.59
C PHE A 40 -20.89 -16.84 38.22
N ILE A 41 -21.99 -16.12 37.99
CA ILE A 41 -22.27 -15.44 36.71
C ILE A 41 -21.26 -14.32 36.46
N VAL A 42 -20.91 -13.53 37.48
CA VAL A 42 -19.86 -12.50 37.40
C VAL A 42 -18.51 -13.13 37.02
N ASN A 43 -18.12 -14.24 37.67
CA ASN A 43 -16.90 -14.96 37.34
C ASN A 43 -16.90 -15.52 35.90
N CYS A 44 -18.04 -16.01 35.41
CA CYS A 44 -18.18 -16.41 34.00
C CYS A 44 -17.96 -15.23 33.06
N PHE A 45 -18.56 -14.06 33.33
CA PHE A 45 -18.37 -12.87 32.52
C PHE A 45 -16.91 -12.35 32.56
N LEU A 46 -16.25 -12.41 33.71
CA LEU A 46 -14.82 -12.09 33.83
C LEU A 46 -13.93 -13.08 33.04
N GLY A 47 -14.31 -14.37 33.01
CA GLY A 47 -13.68 -15.38 32.16
C GLY A 47 -13.83 -15.05 30.67
N VAL A 48 -15.03 -14.70 30.23
CA VAL A 48 -15.29 -14.26 28.84
C VAL A 48 -14.52 -12.98 28.51
N PHE A 49 -14.45 -12.03 29.44
CA PHE A 49 -13.69 -10.79 29.29
C PHE A 49 -12.21 -11.07 29.06
N SER A 50 -11.58 -11.91 29.90
CA SER A 50 -10.16 -12.21 29.79
C SER A 50 -9.82 -12.92 28.47
N GLY A 51 -10.66 -13.87 28.04
CA GLY A 51 -10.53 -14.52 26.72
C GLY A 51 -10.68 -13.54 25.55
N ALA A 52 -11.69 -12.66 25.61
CA ALA A 52 -11.91 -11.63 24.59
C ALA A 52 -10.76 -10.62 24.51
N MET A 53 -10.17 -10.25 25.65
CA MET A 53 -9.00 -9.36 25.71
C MET A 53 -7.76 -10.01 25.08
N LEU A 54 -7.51 -11.30 25.35
CA LEU A 54 -6.40 -12.00 24.71
C LEU A 54 -6.60 -12.09 23.19
N ALA A 55 -7.80 -12.43 22.73
CA ALA A 55 -8.13 -12.48 21.31
C ALA A 55 -8.01 -11.12 20.63
N LEU A 56 -8.41 -10.04 21.31
CA LEU A 56 -8.23 -8.66 20.84
C LEU A 56 -6.75 -8.31 20.63
N ILE A 57 -5.88 -8.64 21.60
CA ILE A 57 -4.43 -8.42 21.50
C ILE A 57 -3.86 -9.16 20.28
N ILE A 58 -4.21 -10.43 20.11
CA ILE A 58 -3.75 -11.25 18.98
C ILE A 58 -4.21 -10.64 17.65
N ALA A 59 -5.48 -10.25 17.55
CA ALA A 59 -6.04 -9.63 16.35
C ALA A 59 -5.34 -8.30 16.00
N VAL A 60 -5.01 -7.48 17.02
CA VAL A 60 -4.26 -6.22 16.83
C VAL A 60 -2.84 -6.49 16.32
N ILE A 61 -2.14 -7.50 16.85
CA ILE A 61 -0.80 -7.87 16.40
C ILE A 61 -0.85 -8.36 14.95
N ASN A 62 -1.74 -9.30 14.63
CA ASN A 62 -1.91 -9.84 13.29
C ASN A 62 -2.25 -8.74 12.27
N TYR A 63 -3.15 -7.83 12.65
CA TYR A 63 -3.47 -6.66 11.83
C TYR A 63 -2.25 -5.79 11.53
N ARG A 64 -1.40 -5.52 12.53
CA ARG A 64 -0.16 -4.74 12.33
C ARG A 64 0.84 -5.45 11.42
N VAL A 65 0.99 -6.76 11.56
CA VAL A 65 1.89 -7.57 10.71
C VAL A 65 1.42 -7.55 9.26
N GLU A 66 0.14 -7.82 9.02
CA GLU A 66 -0.44 -7.74 7.67
C GLU A 66 -0.30 -6.35 7.06
N ARG A 67 -0.56 -5.29 7.84
CA ARG A 67 -0.36 -3.91 7.40
C ARG A 67 1.07 -3.66 6.94
N LYS A 68 2.06 -4.09 7.73
CA LYS A 68 3.47 -3.92 7.40
C LYS A 68 3.82 -4.69 6.13
N ARG A 69 3.38 -5.94 6.02
CA ARG A 69 3.59 -6.77 4.82
C ARG A 69 3.02 -6.11 3.57
N PHE A 70 1.78 -5.66 3.62
CA PHE A 70 1.12 -5.03 2.48
C PHE A 70 1.87 -3.77 2.00
N ILE A 71 2.27 -2.88 2.92
CA ILE A 71 3.03 -1.69 2.55
C ILE A 71 4.42 -2.05 2.01
N THR A 72 5.06 -3.09 2.56
CA THR A 72 6.34 -3.60 2.04
C THR A 72 6.19 -4.10 0.60
N GLU A 73 5.13 -4.86 0.29
CA GLU A 73 4.83 -5.31 -1.07
C GLU A 73 4.61 -4.14 -2.02
N ARG A 74 4.00 -3.05 -1.55
CA ARG A 74 3.84 -1.81 -2.31
C ARG A 74 5.14 -1.07 -2.56
N ILE A 75 6.00 -0.94 -1.54
CA ILE A 75 7.33 -0.34 -1.68
C ILE A 75 8.16 -1.12 -2.70
N ASN A 76 8.20 -2.45 -2.57
CA ASN A 76 8.89 -3.33 -3.53
C ASN A 76 8.37 -3.15 -4.96
N PHE A 77 7.04 -3.04 -5.13
CA PHE A 77 6.46 -2.78 -6.45
C PHE A 77 6.94 -1.44 -7.02
N VAL A 78 6.93 -0.37 -6.22
CA VAL A 78 7.40 0.96 -6.68
C VAL A 78 8.89 0.92 -7.02
N ASP A 79 9.71 0.18 -6.26
CA ASP A 79 11.13 -0.01 -6.55
C ASP A 79 11.36 -0.71 -7.89
N CYS A 80 10.68 -1.84 -8.11
CA CYS A 80 10.73 -2.54 -9.39
C CYS A 80 10.24 -1.64 -10.54
N LEU A 81 9.15 -0.88 -10.33
CA LEU A 81 8.63 0.04 -11.34
C LEU A 81 9.67 1.12 -11.70
N ILE A 82 10.39 1.66 -10.71
CA ILE A 82 11.45 2.64 -10.95
C ILE A 82 12.57 2.03 -11.79
N LEU A 83 12.96 0.77 -11.52
CA LEU A 83 13.98 0.06 -12.30
C LEU A 83 13.53 -0.15 -13.75
N GLU A 84 12.28 -0.57 -13.98
CA GLU A 84 11.72 -0.75 -15.32
C GLU A 84 11.57 0.58 -16.09
N LEU A 85 11.39 1.71 -15.38
CA LEU A 85 11.35 3.05 -15.95
C LEU A 85 12.74 3.67 -16.17
N MET A 86 13.78 3.14 -15.54
CA MET A 86 15.14 3.68 -15.61
C MET A 86 15.70 3.73 -17.05
N PRO A 87 15.47 2.69 -17.90
CA PRO A 87 15.86 2.72 -19.31
C PRO A 87 15.39 3.95 -20.07
N PHE A 88 14.14 4.41 -19.88
CA PHE A 88 13.63 5.62 -20.55
C PHE A 88 14.50 6.85 -20.30
N ASN A 89 14.85 7.09 -19.03
CA ASN A 89 15.69 8.23 -18.69
C ASN A 89 17.13 8.03 -19.19
N SER A 90 17.66 6.81 -19.19
CA SER A 90 19.03 6.54 -19.68
C SER A 90 19.15 6.73 -21.20
N LEU A 91 18.14 6.30 -21.96
CA LEU A 91 18.07 6.45 -23.41
C LEU A 91 17.99 7.93 -23.82
N ILE A 92 17.39 8.77 -22.97
CA ILE A 92 17.06 10.16 -23.32
C ILE A 92 18.03 11.18 -22.68
N PHE A 93 18.66 10.89 -21.53
CA PHE A 93 19.52 11.86 -20.83
C PHE A 93 21.03 11.69 -21.00
N LYS A 94 21.56 10.60 -21.58
CA LYS A 94 23.01 10.44 -21.77
C LYS A 94 23.37 9.55 -22.94
N GLY A 95 23.83 10.11 -24.05
CA GLY A 95 24.75 9.48 -25.03
C GLY A 95 24.44 8.05 -25.53
N GLY A 96 23.24 7.55 -25.26
CA GLY A 96 22.82 6.19 -25.61
C GLY A 96 22.42 6.14 -27.07
N ASN A 97 22.48 4.94 -27.65
CA ASN A 97 21.91 4.70 -28.98
C ASN A 97 20.39 4.86 -28.90
N TYR A 98 19.94 6.09 -29.17
CA TYR A 98 18.54 6.49 -29.27
C TYR A 98 17.89 5.71 -30.41
N SER A 99 16.99 4.80 -30.08
CA SER A 99 16.14 4.14 -31.07
C SER A 99 14.73 4.04 -30.55
N LEU A 100 13.80 4.57 -31.33
CA LEU A 100 12.35 4.55 -31.03
C LEU A 100 11.85 3.12 -30.77
N GLU A 101 12.42 2.12 -31.46
CA GLU A 101 12.12 0.71 -31.24
C GLU A 101 12.40 0.26 -29.79
N LYS A 102 13.51 0.70 -29.20
CA LYS A 102 13.84 0.37 -27.80
C LYS A 102 12.93 1.09 -26.83
N GLU A 103 12.54 2.32 -27.12
CA GLU A 103 11.60 3.06 -26.29
C GLU A 103 10.23 2.39 -26.29
N ILE A 104 9.75 1.93 -27.45
CA ILE A 104 8.52 1.14 -27.58
C ILE A 104 8.62 -0.17 -26.80
N GLU A 105 9.76 -0.86 -26.85
CA GLU A 105 9.98 -2.08 -26.08
C GLU A 105 9.87 -1.82 -24.56
N VAL A 106 10.51 -0.75 -24.07
CA VAL A 106 10.40 -0.36 -22.66
C VAL A 106 8.96 0.04 -22.30
N ILE A 107 8.25 0.80 -23.16
CA ILE A 107 6.81 1.11 -22.97
C ILE A 107 6.01 -0.18 -22.76
N LYS A 108 6.21 -1.17 -23.63
CA LYS A 108 5.50 -2.46 -23.59
C LYS A 108 5.80 -3.22 -22.30
N THR A 109 7.08 -3.31 -21.91
CA THR A 109 7.49 -3.98 -20.67
C THR A 109 6.85 -3.33 -19.45
N VAL A 110 6.94 -2.00 -19.34
CA VAL A 110 6.34 -1.28 -18.20
C VAL A 110 4.81 -1.39 -18.22
N TYR A 111 4.18 -1.33 -19.40
CA TYR A 111 2.74 -1.52 -19.54
C TYR A 111 2.30 -2.88 -18.99
N TYR A 112 2.94 -3.98 -19.40
CA TYR A 112 2.59 -5.31 -18.91
C TYR A 112 2.83 -5.45 -17.40
N PHE A 113 3.96 -4.96 -16.91
CA PHE A 113 4.28 -4.96 -15.48
C PHE A 113 3.22 -4.21 -14.65
N MET A 114 2.82 -3.02 -15.09
CA MET A 114 1.83 -2.21 -14.39
C MET A 114 0.41 -2.77 -14.53
N ARG A 115 0.03 -3.28 -15.70
CA ARG A 115 -1.28 -3.90 -15.93
C ARG A 115 -1.52 -5.04 -14.94
N ASP A 116 -0.51 -5.89 -14.77
CA ASP A 116 -0.61 -7.05 -13.88
C ASP A 116 -0.74 -6.61 -12.40
N TYR A 117 -0.12 -5.49 -12.02
CA TYR A 117 -0.28 -4.93 -10.68
C TYR A 117 -1.62 -4.19 -10.47
N VAL A 118 -2.04 -3.36 -11.43
CA VAL A 118 -3.22 -2.49 -11.31
C VAL A 118 -4.52 -3.26 -11.54
N HIS A 119 -4.55 -4.19 -12.50
CA HIS A 119 -5.77 -4.89 -12.88
C HIS A 119 -5.89 -6.31 -12.32
N MET A 120 -4.77 -7.02 -12.11
CA MET A 120 -4.82 -8.42 -11.67
C MET A 120 -4.65 -8.61 -10.17
N LYS A 121 -4.19 -7.60 -9.43
CA LYS A 121 -4.11 -7.65 -7.96
C LYS A 121 -5.17 -6.75 -7.32
N PRO A 122 -6.14 -7.31 -6.56
CA PRO A 122 -7.07 -6.49 -5.81
C PRO A 122 -6.32 -5.64 -4.77
N ASN A 123 -6.69 -4.37 -4.63
CA ASN A 123 -6.17 -3.52 -3.58
C ASN A 123 -6.80 -3.93 -2.23
N GLU A 124 -6.12 -4.80 -1.49
CA GLU A 124 -6.59 -5.33 -0.22
C GLU A 124 -6.29 -4.42 0.99
N PHE A 125 -5.78 -3.20 0.75
CA PHE A 125 -5.50 -2.26 1.84
C PHE A 125 -6.79 -1.86 2.55
N GLN A 126 -6.97 -2.36 3.77
CA GLN A 126 -8.12 -2.04 4.61
C GLN A 126 -7.63 -1.45 5.92
N PRO A 127 -7.43 -0.12 5.97
CA PRO A 127 -6.94 0.50 7.17
C PRO A 127 -8.00 0.44 8.28
N PHE A 128 -7.54 0.40 9.53
CA PHE A 128 -8.38 0.35 10.72
C PHE A 128 -9.01 1.73 10.97
N PHE A 129 -8.23 2.78 10.70
CA PHE A 129 -8.69 4.16 10.60
C PHE A 129 -8.63 4.59 9.13
N SER A 130 -9.71 5.18 8.61
CA SER A 130 -9.76 5.67 7.23
C SER A 130 -8.88 6.88 6.96
N THR A 131 -8.31 7.49 8.00
CA THR A 131 -7.49 8.68 7.92
C THR A 131 -6.17 8.48 8.66
N GLY A 132 -5.13 9.17 8.20
CA GLY A 132 -3.85 9.25 8.89
C GLY A 132 -2.67 9.22 7.92
N LYS A 133 -1.52 9.73 8.37
CA LYS A 133 -0.34 9.96 7.53
C LYS A 133 0.04 8.78 6.63
N LEU A 134 -0.04 7.55 7.13
CA LEU A 134 0.25 6.35 6.35
C LEU A 134 -0.76 6.12 5.22
N VAL A 135 -2.06 6.25 5.54
CA VAL A 135 -3.15 6.06 4.58
C VAL A 135 -3.10 7.14 3.50
N ASP A 136 -2.91 8.40 3.91
CA ASP A 136 -2.84 9.53 2.98
C ASP A 136 -1.66 9.38 2.00
N LYS A 137 -0.51 8.89 2.48
CA LYS A 137 0.69 8.65 1.65
C LYS A 137 0.52 7.46 0.72
N ASP A 138 -0.08 6.40 1.21
CA ASP A 138 -0.41 5.21 0.45
C ASP A 138 -1.37 5.54 -0.71
N GLU A 139 -2.40 6.35 -0.44
CA GLU A 139 -3.33 6.86 -1.44
C GLU A 139 -2.64 7.79 -2.46
N GLU A 140 -1.77 8.70 -2.02
CA GLU A 140 -0.97 9.56 -2.90
C GLU A 140 -0.15 8.72 -3.90
N ILE A 141 0.51 7.66 -3.43
CA ILE A 141 1.29 6.75 -4.27
C ILE A 141 0.39 5.99 -5.25
N MET A 142 -0.77 5.49 -4.80
CA MET A 142 -1.71 4.80 -5.67
C MET A 142 -2.24 5.69 -6.78
N LEU A 143 -2.58 6.95 -6.48
CA LEU A 143 -3.01 7.92 -7.49
C LEU A 143 -1.91 8.16 -8.53
N MET A 144 -0.65 8.27 -8.09
CA MET A 144 0.48 8.40 -9.01
C MET A 144 0.71 7.16 -9.87
N ILE A 145 0.56 5.95 -9.31
CA ILE A 145 0.66 4.69 -10.07
C ILE A 145 -0.46 4.63 -11.12
N ILE A 146 -1.70 5.00 -10.76
CA ILE A 146 -2.84 5.02 -11.70
C ILE A 146 -2.59 6.03 -12.82
N GLU A 147 -2.17 7.25 -12.47
CA GLU A 147 -1.89 8.29 -13.46
C GLU A 147 -0.77 7.87 -14.42
N LEU A 148 0.32 7.30 -13.87
CA LEU A 148 1.41 6.75 -14.66
C LEU A 148 0.92 5.62 -15.59
N TYR A 149 0.09 4.72 -15.08
CA TYR A 149 -0.48 3.64 -15.88
C TYR A 149 -1.29 4.18 -17.05
N THR A 150 -2.14 5.19 -16.84
CA THR A 150 -2.92 5.82 -17.92
C THR A 150 -2.02 6.43 -18.99
N LYS A 151 -0.91 7.08 -18.59
CA LYS A 151 0.07 7.63 -19.54
C LYS A 151 0.76 6.52 -20.34
N ILE A 152 1.15 5.43 -19.68
CA ILE A 152 1.83 4.30 -20.31
C ILE A 152 0.90 3.49 -21.21
N GLU A 153 -0.35 3.29 -20.81
CA GLU A 153 -1.38 2.67 -21.65
C GLU A 153 -1.61 3.49 -22.93
N LYS A 154 -1.74 4.82 -22.81
CA LYS A 154 -1.85 5.73 -23.97
C LYS A 154 -0.63 5.56 -24.89
N LEU A 155 0.57 5.56 -24.34
CA LEU A 155 1.81 5.37 -25.11
C LEU A 155 1.87 3.99 -25.78
N ASN A 156 1.40 2.94 -25.12
CA ASN A 156 1.36 1.60 -25.70
C ASN A 156 0.42 1.56 -26.92
N ARG A 157 -0.77 2.16 -26.81
CA ARG A 157 -1.71 2.28 -27.94
C ARG A 157 -1.12 3.09 -29.10
N LEU A 158 -0.49 4.23 -28.81
CA LEU A 158 0.19 5.05 -29.82
C LEU A 158 1.36 4.30 -30.48
N SER A 159 2.07 3.48 -29.72
CA SER A 159 3.15 2.64 -30.25
C SER A 159 2.63 1.60 -31.25
N ASP A 160 1.46 1.01 -30.97
CA ASP A 160 0.81 0.10 -31.91
C ASP A 160 0.31 0.86 -33.15
N GLU A 161 -0.32 2.04 -32.99
CA GLU A 161 -0.73 2.90 -34.12
C GLU A 161 0.46 3.32 -35.00
N TYR A 162 1.60 3.63 -34.40
CA TYR A 162 2.84 3.93 -35.12
C TYR A 162 3.33 2.71 -35.91
N THR A 163 3.25 1.51 -35.33
CA THR A 163 3.63 0.24 -35.99
C THR A 163 2.78 -0.01 -37.23
N PHE A 164 1.50 0.41 -37.21
CA PHE A 164 0.59 0.35 -38.36
C PHE A 164 0.68 1.56 -39.29
N ASN A 165 1.65 2.46 -39.11
CA ASN A 165 1.84 3.70 -39.87
C ASN A 165 0.62 4.64 -39.85
N ILE A 166 -0.17 4.61 -38.77
CA ILE A 166 -1.36 5.45 -38.59
C ILE A 166 -0.97 6.85 -38.10
N ILE A 167 0.05 6.93 -37.24
CA ILE A 167 0.56 8.19 -36.67
C ILE A 167 2.01 8.45 -37.08
N HIS A 168 2.43 9.72 -36.99
CA HIS A 168 3.81 10.11 -37.29
C HIS A 168 4.71 9.98 -36.07
N ARG A 169 6.01 9.73 -36.32
CA ARG A 169 7.05 9.61 -35.30
C ARG A 169 7.05 10.77 -34.28
N GLU A 170 6.94 12.01 -34.76
CA GLU A 170 6.92 13.21 -33.89
C GLU A 170 5.80 13.18 -32.86
N GLN A 171 4.64 12.60 -33.19
CA GLN A 171 3.51 12.50 -32.27
C GLN A 171 3.82 11.54 -31.12
N LEU A 172 4.47 10.40 -31.42
CA LEU A 172 4.88 9.43 -30.41
C LEU A 172 6.01 9.99 -29.52
N GLU A 173 7.03 10.60 -30.11
CA GLU A 173 8.16 11.20 -29.39
C GLU A 173 7.70 12.33 -28.44
N ASN A 174 6.73 13.15 -28.84
CA ASN A 174 6.16 14.19 -27.97
C ASN A 174 5.48 13.60 -26.72
N GLU A 175 4.74 12.50 -26.87
CA GLU A 175 4.08 11.85 -25.74
C GLU A 175 5.09 11.14 -24.82
N ILE A 176 6.16 10.57 -25.38
CA ILE A 176 7.28 10.03 -24.60
C ILE A 176 7.92 11.15 -23.77
N ASN A 177 8.19 12.32 -24.38
CA ASN A 177 8.72 13.49 -23.67
C ASN A 177 7.80 13.99 -22.55
N ASN A 178 6.49 13.94 -22.74
CA ASN A 178 5.51 14.27 -21.70
C ASN A 178 5.61 13.31 -20.49
N LEU A 179 5.75 12.00 -20.74
CA LEU A 179 5.97 11.00 -19.69
C LEU A 179 7.27 11.29 -18.92
N LEU A 180 8.38 11.60 -19.61
CA LEU A 180 9.64 11.93 -18.94
C LEU A 180 9.53 13.17 -18.06
N THR A 181 8.84 14.19 -18.56
CA THR A 181 8.62 15.44 -17.82
C THR A 181 7.83 15.17 -16.54
N TYR A 182 6.84 14.29 -16.61
CA TYR A 182 6.10 13.82 -15.43
C TYR A 182 7.01 13.08 -14.42
N LEU A 183 7.89 12.20 -14.90
CA LEU A 183 8.80 11.42 -14.06
C LEU A 183 9.94 12.25 -13.45
N LYS A 184 10.18 13.45 -13.96
CA LYS A 184 11.28 14.32 -13.52
C LYS A 184 10.91 15.24 -12.37
N LYS A 185 11.65 15.13 -11.27
CA LYS A 185 11.83 16.24 -10.32
C LYS A 185 13.25 16.21 -9.73
N TYR A 186 14.20 16.89 -10.38
CA TYR A 186 15.62 16.84 -10.01
C TYR A 186 15.92 17.43 -8.63
N LYS A 187 16.54 16.64 -7.75
CA LYS A 187 17.31 17.12 -6.60
C LYS A 187 18.67 16.40 -6.61
N ASN A 188 19.64 16.94 -7.36
CA ASN A 188 21.09 16.66 -7.34
C ASN A 188 21.62 15.20 -7.23
N SER A 189 20.79 14.16 -7.37
CA SER A 189 21.23 12.76 -7.39
C SER A 189 20.86 12.07 -8.70
N CYS A 190 21.60 11.00 -9.04
CA CYS A 190 21.28 10.10 -10.14
C CYS A 190 19.81 9.67 -10.04
N TYR A 191 18.98 10.11 -10.99
CA TYR A 191 17.55 9.81 -11.10
C TYR A 191 16.75 10.09 -9.81
N THR A 192 16.29 11.33 -9.63
CA THR A 192 15.23 11.64 -8.65
C THR A 192 13.87 11.56 -9.35
N ASN A 193 13.16 10.45 -9.20
CA ASN A 193 11.75 10.31 -9.61
C ASN A 193 10.84 10.61 -8.42
N ILE A 194 9.74 11.31 -8.68
CA ILE A 194 8.72 11.64 -7.70
C ILE A 194 8.18 10.38 -6.98
N LEU A 195 8.10 9.24 -7.67
CA LEU A 195 7.73 7.94 -7.10
C LEU A 195 8.75 7.45 -6.06
N GLY A 196 10.05 7.56 -6.36
CA GLY A 196 11.12 7.12 -5.44
C GLY A 196 11.10 7.88 -4.12
N ARG A 197 10.94 9.20 -4.18
CA ARG A 197 10.81 10.04 -2.98
C ARG A 197 9.57 9.70 -2.16
N LYS A 198 8.43 9.43 -2.82
CA LYS A 198 7.20 9.06 -2.12
C LYS A 198 7.31 7.68 -1.48
N ARG A 199 7.99 6.75 -2.15
CA ARG A 199 8.37 5.44 -1.61
C ARG A 199 9.28 5.58 -0.39
N ASP A 200 10.26 6.49 -0.40
CA ASP A 200 11.12 6.77 0.77
C ASP A 200 10.30 7.32 1.95
N GLU A 201 9.41 8.30 1.70
CA GLU A 201 8.49 8.85 2.70
C GLU A 201 7.58 7.74 3.30
N LEU A 202 7.09 6.82 2.47
CA LEU A 202 6.25 5.69 2.91
C LEU A 202 7.06 4.67 3.74
N GLN A 203 8.29 4.40 3.33
CA GLN A 203 9.21 3.49 4.01
C GLN A 203 9.55 3.98 5.43
N GLU A 204 9.85 5.28 5.58
CA GLU A 204 10.10 5.91 6.87
C GLU A 204 8.91 5.76 7.82
N LEU A 205 7.68 5.96 7.32
CA LEU A 205 6.45 5.86 8.11
C LEU A 205 6.16 4.46 8.65
N VAL A 206 6.63 3.41 7.96
CA VAL A 206 6.42 2.01 8.38
C VAL A 206 7.63 1.46 9.16
N GLY A 207 8.72 2.23 9.25
CA GLY A 207 9.95 1.80 9.92
C GLY A 207 10.55 0.55 9.27
N ILE A 208 10.47 0.47 7.94
CA ILE A 208 11.11 -0.60 7.17
C ILE A 208 12.53 -0.13 6.87
N LYS A 209 13.52 -0.72 7.55
CA LYS A 209 14.91 -0.61 7.12
C LYS A 209 15.14 -1.67 6.05
N TYR A 210 15.52 -1.27 4.84
CA TYR A 210 16.06 -2.22 3.86
C TYR A 210 17.57 -2.34 4.12
N ASP A 211 18.09 -3.57 4.10
CA ASP A 211 19.48 -4.00 4.40
C ASP A 211 20.62 -3.22 3.70
N HIS A 212 20.31 -2.30 2.77
CA HIS A 212 21.34 -1.42 2.20
C HIS A 212 21.89 -0.40 3.19
N GLU A 213 21.20 -0.11 4.30
CA GLU A 213 21.76 0.67 5.42
C GLU A 213 22.54 -0.20 6.42
N GLU A 214 22.18 -1.48 6.62
CA GLU A 214 22.91 -2.36 7.55
C GLU A 214 24.26 -2.85 6.98
N LYS A 215 24.48 -2.80 5.66
CA LYS A 215 25.75 -3.22 5.03
C LYS A 215 26.79 -2.11 4.85
N MET A 216 26.56 -0.91 5.42
CA MET A 216 27.54 0.19 5.40
C MET A 216 27.93 0.66 6.81
N GLU A 217 27.97 -0.24 7.78
CA GLU A 217 28.77 -0.07 8.99
C GLU A 217 29.92 -1.09 8.97
N PHE A 218 31.10 -0.57 8.57
CA PHE A 218 32.48 -1.05 8.70
C PHE A 218 32.78 -2.52 9.01
#